data_AF-A0A534WNL8-F1
#
_entry.id   AF-A0A534WNL8-F1
#
_cell.length_a   1.000
_cell.length_b   1.000
_cell.length_c   1.000
_cell.angle_alpha   90.00
_cell.angle_beta   90.00
_cell.angle_gamma   90.00
#
_symmetry.space_group_name_H-M   'P 1'
#
loop_
_entity.id
_entity.type
_entity.pdbx_description
1 polymer ?
#
loop_
_entity_poly.entity_id
_entity_poly.type
_entity_poly.pdbx_seq_one_letter_code
_entity_poly.pdbx_strand_id
1 'polypeptide(L)'
;MRHLVIVFLAVAVLAGHAAFAVSDGQYLPANQNCRGNADNSDAGSRTEAGCHNMIVFVADGTGHQYAGWGLDQTPDGTVVQSGEVWLDPGAGSRYTWNFDLTAGSVDQMPTVTASRPGDLTTGLHVYFGADDNLDSGEHDSSNQVSNGPSDGGGMQVNIDPAAASAWIATLQAADEAGLLSTPAPFANGGFGACADGFCIAVTTQRRVAFQGGRTDIYRDVANYEWSEGTPMQWDPYNCAGPTDSPLYCSDASGSHNLKYWYNLSGTVYTEPGIQIYEDPDPQGSPGVLSLVGLDQVKQALTGNGNDPYPLPALYLGTCGLVFGGGAPGDPTRVDGTPLSNSAGQIVVKTACN
;
A
#
# COMPACT_ATOMS: atom_id res chain seq x y z
N MET A 1 1.10 29.76 -11.21
CA MET A 1 0.12 29.36 -12.23
C MET A 1 0.73 28.52 -13.35
N ARG A 2 1.36 29.06 -14.42
CA ARG A 2 1.86 28.24 -15.56
C ARG A 2 2.73 27.02 -15.18
N HIS A 3 3.66 27.17 -14.23
CA HIS A 3 4.50 26.05 -13.78
C HIS A 3 3.75 25.00 -12.94
N LEU A 4 2.72 25.40 -12.19
CA LEU A 4 1.87 24.49 -11.41
C LEU A 4 1.04 23.57 -12.33
N VAL A 5 0.48 24.12 -13.40
CA VAL A 5 -0.27 23.36 -14.41
C VAL A 5 0.60 22.30 -15.10
N ILE A 6 1.87 22.63 -15.39
CA ILE A 6 2.81 21.69 -16.03
C ILE A 6 3.18 20.53 -15.08
N VAL A 7 3.39 20.80 -13.79
CA VAL A 7 3.66 19.75 -12.79
C VAL A 7 2.45 18.84 -12.62
N PHE A 8 1.24 19.41 -12.50
CA PHE A 8 0.00 18.64 -12.35
C PHE A 8 -0.26 17.72 -13.57
N LEU A 9 -0.05 18.23 -14.80
CA LEU A 9 -0.13 17.43 -16.03
C LEU A 9 0.95 16.33 -16.10
N ALA A 10 2.18 16.60 -15.64
CA ALA A 10 3.24 15.60 -15.65
C ALA A 10 2.97 14.43 -14.68
N VAL A 11 2.44 14.72 -13.49
CA VAL A 11 2.05 13.69 -12.51
C VAL A 11 0.84 12.90 -13.00
N ALA A 12 -0.21 13.57 -13.49
CA ALA A 12 -1.40 12.89 -14.03
C ALA A 12 -1.09 12.00 -15.25
N VAL A 13 -0.17 12.43 -16.13
CA VAL A 13 0.24 11.62 -17.30
C VAL A 13 1.11 10.43 -16.90
N LEU A 14 1.92 10.52 -15.83
CA LEU A 14 2.66 9.38 -15.30
C LEU A 14 1.75 8.36 -14.61
N ALA A 15 0.74 8.82 -13.86
CA ALA A 15 -0.26 7.95 -13.23
C ALA A 15 -1.15 7.23 -14.25
N GLY A 16 -1.54 7.89 -15.35
CA GLY A 16 -2.53 7.36 -16.29
C GLY A 16 -2.07 6.29 -17.29
N HIS A 17 -0.85 5.76 -17.21
CA HIS A 17 -0.30 4.81 -18.20
C HIS A 17 0.02 3.41 -17.66
N ALA A 18 -0.15 3.17 -16.36
CA ALA A 18 -0.11 1.84 -15.79
C ALA A 18 -1.08 1.78 -14.59
N ALA A 19 -2.25 1.20 -14.83
CA ALA A 19 -3.08 0.68 -13.74
C ALA A 19 -2.38 -0.60 -13.24
N PHE A 20 -1.49 -0.41 -12.27
CA PHE A 20 -1.19 -1.46 -11.31
C PHE A 20 -2.17 -1.29 -10.15
N ALA A 21 -2.55 -2.40 -9.53
CA ALA A 21 -3.09 -2.48 -8.17
C ALA A 21 -1.89 -2.33 -7.20
N VAL A 22 -2.06 -1.79 -5.97
CA VAL A 22 -1.03 -0.90 -5.40
C VAL A 22 -0.66 -1.04 -3.88
N SER A 23 -1.09 -2.02 -3.08
CA SER A 23 -0.80 -1.99 -1.60
C SER A 23 0.68 -1.98 -1.17
N ASP A 24 1.01 -1.13 -0.21
CA ASP A 24 2.41 -0.68 -0.04
C ASP A 24 2.75 0.14 1.22
N GLY A 25 1.79 0.44 2.09
CA GLY A 25 1.97 1.45 3.14
C GLY A 25 2.05 2.90 2.64
N GLN A 26 1.65 3.16 1.40
CA GLN A 26 1.22 4.45 0.88
C GLN A 26 -0.31 4.53 0.73
N TYR A 27 -1.03 3.41 0.52
CA TYR A 27 -2.49 3.40 0.67
C TYR A 27 -2.90 3.90 2.04
N LEU A 28 -3.93 4.73 2.05
CA LEU A 28 -4.77 4.94 3.22
C LEU A 28 -6.20 5.20 2.70
N PRO A 29 -7.23 4.44 3.13
CA PRO A 29 -8.62 4.74 2.77
C PRO A 29 -9.04 6.17 3.11
N ALA A 30 -8.46 6.75 4.18
CA ALA A 30 -8.67 8.15 4.54
C ALA A 30 -8.15 9.16 3.48
N ASN A 31 -7.12 8.81 2.71
CA ASN A 31 -6.62 9.63 1.60
C ASN A 31 -7.50 9.48 0.34
N GLN A 32 -8.24 8.38 0.21
CA GLN A 32 -9.27 8.19 -0.81
C GLN A 32 -10.59 8.93 -0.49
N ASN A 33 -10.61 9.79 0.53
CA ASN A 33 -11.78 10.44 1.12
C ASN A 33 -12.80 9.45 1.75
N CYS A 34 -12.46 8.16 1.88
CA CYS A 34 -13.30 7.10 2.38
C CYS A 34 -13.28 7.01 3.92
N ARG A 35 -14.37 6.54 4.56
CA ARG A 35 -14.41 6.37 6.02
C ARG A 35 -14.19 4.95 6.47
N GLY A 36 -13.09 4.73 7.19
CA GLY A 36 -12.85 3.50 7.94
C GLY A 36 -12.79 2.30 7.01
N ASN A 37 -13.81 1.43 7.08
CA ASN A 37 -13.95 0.23 6.26
C ASN A 37 -14.92 0.45 5.09
N ALA A 38 -14.65 1.45 4.25
CA ALA A 38 -15.45 1.67 3.05
C ALA A 38 -15.29 0.52 2.04
N ASP A 39 -14.08 -0.05 1.99
CA ASP A 39 -13.61 -1.02 0.99
C ASP A 39 -13.70 -2.45 1.55
N ASN A 40 -14.81 -2.76 2.24
CA ASN A 40 -15.02 -4.03 2.92
C ASN A 40 -16.11 -4.87 2.21
N SER A 41 -15.71 -6.06 1.75
CA SER A 41 -16.46 -6.96 0.87
C SER A 41 -17.75 -7.55 1.47
N ASP A 42 -17.90 -7.62 2.81
CA ASP A 42 -19.21 -7.91 3.45
C ASP A 42 -20.28 -6.89 3.01
N ALA A 43 -19.84 -5.72 2.57
CA ALA A 43 -20.63 -4.65 2.02
C ALA A 43 -20.21 -4.34 0.57
N GLY A 44 -19.83 -5.31 -0.26
CA GLY A 44 -19.45 -5.08 -1.67
C GLY A 44 -20.52 -4.44 -2.60
N SER A 45 -21.70 -4.13 -2.07
CA SER A 45 -22.74 -3.33 -2.75
C SER A 45 -22.90 -1.91 -2.17
N ARG A 46 -22.12 -1.57 -1.13
CA ARG A 46 -22.07 -0.28 -0.45
C ARG A 46 -20.99 0.55 -1.12
N THR A 47 -21.37 1.74 -1.55
CA THR A 47 -20.43 2.81 -1.85
C THR A 47 -20.61 3.94 -0.85
N GLU A 48 -19.53 4.67 -0.54
CA GLU A 48 -19.61 5.93 0.19
C GLU A 48 -19.57 7.13 -0.77
N ALA A 49 -20.53 8.04 -0.64
CA ALA A 49 -20.57 9.25 -1.45
C ALA A 49 -19.35 10.13 -1.15
N GLY A 50 -18.52 10.34 -2.18
CA GLY A 50 -17.26 11.09 -2.08
C GLY A 50 -16.05 10.24 -1.66
N CYS A 51 -16.17 8.92 -1.59
CA CYS A 51 -15.05 7.96 -1.56
C CYS A 51 -14.63 7.63 -3.00
N HIS A 52 -13.35 7.31 -3.22
CA HIS A 52 -12.77 7.14 -4.55
C HIS A 52 -11.91 5.88 -4.69
N ASN A 53 -12.14 5.10 -5.75
CA ASN A 53 -11.27 3.98 -6.13
C ASN A 53 -9.97 4.43 -6.79
N MET A 54 -9.91 5.66 -7.29
CA MET A 54 -8.67 6.29 -7.71
C MET A 54 -8.75 7.77 -7.41
N ILE A 55 -7.68 8.34 -6.86
CA ILE A 55 -7.62 9.76 -6.52
C ILE A 55 -6.25 10.35 -6.90
N VAL A 56 -6.25 11.61 -7.32
CA VAL A 56 -5.07 12.50 -7.34
C VAL A 56 -5.47 13.76 -6.60
N PHE A 57 -4.67 14.22 -5.64
CA PHE A 57 -4.89 15.54 -5.04
C PHE A 57 -3.61 16.26 -4.61
N VAL A 58 -3.75 17.57 -4.42
CA VAL A 58 -2.77 18.43 -3.77
C VAL A 58 -3.41 19.07 -2.55
N ALA A 59 -2.82 18.87 -1.37
CA ALA A 59 -3.27 19.42 -0.10
C ALA A 59 -2.15 20.15 0.65
N ASP A 60 -2.49 20.83 1.74
CA ASP A 60 -1.52 21.29 2.76
C ASP A 60 -1.49 20.36 3.99
N GLY A 61 -0.62 20.69 4.96
CA GLY A 61 -0.46 19.95 6.20
C GLY A 61 -1.67 19.98 7.14
N THR A 62 -2.73 20.75 6.84
CA THR A 62 -4.02 20.68 7.55
C THR A 62 -4.99 19.65 6.95
N GLY A 63 -4.64 19.05 5.80
CA GLY A 63 -5.51 18.18 5.01
C GLY A 63 -6.45 18.95 4.07
N HIS A 64 -6.28 20.26 3.89
CA HIS A 64 -7.08 21.03 2.94
C HIS A 64 -6.65 20.75 1.49
N GLN A 65 -7.50 20.06 0.72
CA GLN A 65 -7.25 19.73 -0.69
C GLN A 65 -7.56 20.93 -1.62
N TYR A 66 -6.53 21.52 -2.22
CA TYR A 66 -6.66 22.66 -3.13
C TYR A 66 -7.18 22.29 -4.51
N ALA A 67 -6.83 21.10 -4.99
CA ALA A 67 -7.29 20.58 -6.26
C ALA A 67 -7.16 19.07 -6.26
N GLY A 68 -8.02 18.42 -7.02
CA GLY A 68 -7.91 16.99 -7.25
C GLY A 68 -8.86 16.48 -8.32
N TRP A 69 -8.73 15.20 -8.56
CA TRP A 69 -9.53 14.40 -9.45
C TRP A 69 -9.67 13.01 -8.85
N GLY A 70 -10.85 12.41 -8.95
CA GLY A 70 -11.06 11.04 -8.52
C GLY A 70 -12.10 10.32 -9.35
N LEU A 71 -11.98 9.00 -9.40
CA LEU A 71 -13.01 8.08 -9.85
C LEU A 71 -13.80 7.59 -8.64
N ASP A 72 -15.13 7.59 -8.71
CA ASP A 72 -15.98 7.25 -7.57
C ASP A 72 -15.81 5.79 -7.13
N GLN A 73 -16.02 5.52 -5.85
CA GLN A 73 -16.18 4.16 -5.36
C GLN A 73 -17.39 3.49 -6.02
N THR A 74 -17.21 2.30 -6.60
CA THR A 74 -18.28 1.48 -7.18
C THR A 74 -18.40 0.11 -6.49
N PRO A 75 -19.56 -0.56 -6.57
CA PRO A 75 -19.72 -1.93 -6.09
C PRO A 75 -18.81 -2.96 -6.76
N ASP A 76 -18.59 -4.09 -6.09
CA ASP A 76 -17.92 -5.26 -6.62
C ASP A 76 -18.49 -5.67 -7.99
N GLY A 77 -17.62 -6.14 -8.88
CA GLY A 77 -17.96 -6.55 -10.24
C GLY A 77 -18.39 -5.41 -11.16
N THR A 78 -18.26 -4.14 -10.75
CA THR A 78 -18.70 -2.98 -11.56
C THR A 78 -17.55 -2.04 -11.93
N VAL A 79 -17.35 -1.86 -13.24
CA VAL A 79 -16.34 -0.96 -13.80
C VAL A 79 -16.66 0.49 -13.44
N VAL A 80 -15.68 1.21 -12.88
CA VAL A 80 -15.84 2.63 -12.54
C VAL A 80 -15.98 3.50 -13.80
N GLN A 81 -17.04 4.30 -13.85
CA GLN A 81 -17.39 5.13 -15.01
C GLN A 81 -17.75 6.57 -14.66
N SER A 82 -17.80 6.93 -13.38
CA SER A 82 -18.05 8.29 -12.89
C SER A 82 -16.94 8.77 -11.96
N GLY A 83 -16.94 10.07 -11.70
CA GLY A 83 -16.00 10.70 -10.78
C GLY A 83 -16.17 12.20 -10.70
N GLU A 84 -15.27 12.86 -9.98
CA GLU A 84 -15.24 14.32 -9.87
C GLU A 84 -13.86 14.95 -10.12
N VAL A 85 -13.88 16.20 -10.59
CA VAL A 85 -12.75 17.14 -10.53
C VAL A 85 -13.13 18.23 -9.54
N TRP A 86 -12.21 18.62 -8.65
CA TRP A 86 -12.43 19.75 -7.74
C TRP A 86 -11.29 20.76 -7.70
N LEU A 87 -11.67 21.98 -7.33
CA LEU A 87 -10.78 23.10 -7.05
C LEU A 87 -11.29 23.84 -5.80
N ASP A 88 -10.43 24.03 -4.82
CA ASP A 88 -10.65 24.90 -3.67
C ASP A 88 -9.44 25.83 -3.52
N PRO A 89 -9.56 27.13 -3.83
CA PRO A 89 -8.43 28.06 -3.71
C PRO A 89 -7.99 28.36 -2.25
N GLY A 90 -8.55 27.69 -1.24
CA GLY A 90 -8.36 28.03 0.19
C GLY A 90 -9.13 29.29 0.61
N ALA A 91 -10.07 29.75 -0.22
CA ALA A 91 -10.86 30.96 0.00
C ALA A 91 -12.21 30.70 0.72
N GLY A 92 -12.44 29.47 1.19
CA GLY A 92 -13.65 29.05 1.90
C GLY A 92 -14.75 28.46 1.02
N SER A 93 -14.44 28.10 -0.24
CA SER A 93 -15.39 27.47 -1.17
C SER A 93 -14.70 26.45 -2.09
N ARG A 94 -15.20 25.21 -2.08
CA ARG A 94 -14.83 24.15 -3.02
C ARG A 94 -15.78 24.17 -4.22
N TYR A 95 -15.23 24.03 -5.41
CA TYR A 95 -15.92 23.93 -6.69
C TYR A 95 -15.71 22.51 -7.21
N THR A 96 -16.78 21.73 -7.39
CA THR A 96 -16.73 20.33 -7.85
C THR A 96 -17.50 20.18 -9.15
N TRP A 97 -16.92 19.52 -10.14
CA TRP A 97 -17.55 19.09 -11.39
C TRP A 97 -17.59 17.57 -11.45
N ASN A 98 -18.78 16.98 -11.53
CA ASN A 98 -18.94 15.55 -11.74
C ASN A 98 -18.84 15.23 -13.24
N PHE A 99 -18.38 14.01 -13.57
CA PHE A 99 -18.38 13.47 -14.92
C PHE A 99 -18.89 12.03 -14.96
N ASP A 100 -19.43 11.64 -16.11
CA ASP A 100 -19.87 10.29 -16.43
C ASP A 100 -19.32 9.93 -17.81
N LEU A 101 -18.38 8.99 -17.83
CA LEU A 101 -17.67 8.53 -19.03
C LEU A 101 -18.58 7.73 -19.98
N THR A 102 -19.63 7.10 -19.46
CA THR A 102 -20.61 6.31 -20.23
C THR A 102 -21.68 7.19 -20.86
N ALA A 103 -22.15 8.21 -20.15
CA ALA A 103 -22.98 9.27 -20.72
C ALA A 103 -22.17 10.23 -21.61
N GLY A 104 -20.83 10.23 -21.50
CA GLY A 104 -19.95 11.17 -22.19
C GLY A 104 -20.18 12.61 -21.73
N SER A 105 -20.49 12.80 -20.44
CA SER A 105 -20.97 14.06 -19.89
C SER A 105 -20.09 14.58 -18.75
N VAL A 106 -20.14 15.90 -18.56
CA VAL A 106 -19.53 16.62 -17.43
C VAL A 106 -20.45 17.76 -17.04
N ASP A 107 -20.51 18.07 -15.75
CA ASP A 107 -21.27 19.21 -15.24
C ASP A 107 -20.87 20.52 -15.96
N GLN A 108 -21.85 21.27 -16.46
CA GLN A 108 -21.58 22.56 -17.12
C GLN A 108 -21.26 23.70 -16.12
N MET A 109 -21.64 23.52 -14.86
CA MET A 109 -21.40 24.46 -13.76
C MET A 109 -21.01 23.66 -12.52
N PRO A 110 -20.00 24.09 -11.75
CA PRO A 110 -19.60 23.37 -10.55
C PRO A 110 -20.70 23.43 -9.49
N THR A 111 -20.85 22.34 -8.75
CA THR A 111 -21.43 22.39 -7.41
C THR A 111 -20.47 23.18 -6.51
N VAL A 112 -20.98 24.17 -5.78
CA VAL A 112 -20.17 25.01 -4.88
C VAL A 112 -20.56 24.72 -3.44
N THR A 113 -19.61 24.27 -2.64
CA THR A 113 -19.80 23.97 -1.21
C THR A 113 -18.91 24.85 -0.34
N ALA A 114 -19.36 25.15 0.88
CA ALA A 114 -18.56 25.87 1.86
C ALA A 114 -17.41 24.98 2.34
N SER A 115 -16.22 25.57 2.45
CA SER A 115 -14.99 24.87 2.84
C SER A 115 -14.22 25.66 3.89
N ARG A 116 -13.18 25.04 4.46
CA ARG A 116 -12.26 25.71 5.37
C ARG A 116 -11.23 26.52 4.56
N PRO A 117 -10.68 27.62 5.11
CA PRO A 117 -9.49 28.24 4.52
C PRO A 117 -8.31 27.26 4.57
N GLY A 118 -7.50 27.24 3.51
CA GLY A 118 -6.25 26.49 3.45
C GLY A 118 -5.07 27.28 4.04
N ASP A 119 -4.02 26.58 4.44
CA ASP A 119 -2.76 27.14 4.94
C ASP A 119 -1.53 26.38 4.43
N LEU A 120 -1.00 26.82 3.28
CA LEU A 120 0.25 26.33 2.68
C LEU A 120 1.50 26.51 3.57
N THR A 121 1.44 27.25 4.67
CA THR A 121 2.59 27.33 5.60
C THR A 121 2.75 26.08 6.47
N THR A 122 1.69 25.27 6.57
CA THR A 122 1.70 23.99 7.29
C THR A 122 2.34 22.86 6.49
N GLY A 123 2.48 23.00 5.17
CA GLY A 123 3.14 22.03 4.31
C GLY A 123 2.49 21.89 2.93
N LEU A 124 2.96 20.89 2.19
CA LEU A 124 2.42 20.46 0.90
C LEU A 124 2.37 18.93 0.87
N HIS A 125 1.25 18.37 0.44
CA HIS A 125 1.05 16.95 0.25
C HIS A 125 0.52 16.74 -1.16
N VAL A 126 1.22 15.94 -1.97
CA VAL A 126 0.74 15.48 -3.28
C VAL A 126 0.52 13.99 -3.16
N TYR A 127 -0.69 13.54 -3.46
CA TYR A 127 -1.08 12.13 -3.39
C TYR A 127 -1.61 11.66 -4.74
N PHE A 128 -1.28 10.43 -5.09
CA PHE A 128 -2.09 9.57 -5.94
C PHE A 128 -2.32 8.27 -5.18
N GLY A 129 -3.51 7.70 -5.31
CA GLY A 129 -3.74 6.33 -4.90
C GLY A 129 -4.80 5.68 -5.76
N ALA A 130 -4.73 4.36 -5.87
CA ALA A 130 -5.60 3.52 -6.67
C ALA A 130 -5.92 2.24 -5.90
N ASP A 131 -7.16 1.80 -6.02
CA ASP A 131 -7.73 0.62 -5.38
C ASP A 131 -7.83 -0.57 -6.35
N ASP A 132 -7.93 -1.79 -5.83
CA ASP A 132 -8.07 -3.03 -6.61
C ASP A 132 -9.36 -3.05 -7.46
N ASN A 133 -10.45 -2.43 -6.96
CA ASN A 133 -11.74 -2.28 -7.67
C ASN A 133 -11.66 -1.46 -8.98
N LEU A 134 -10.48 -1.09 -9.44
CA LEU A 134 -10.23 -0.63 -10.82
C LEU A 134 -10.07 -1.80 -11.83
N ASP A 135 -9.58 -2.97 -11.42
CA ASP A 135 -9.62 -4.18 -12.23
C ASP A 135 -10.90 -4.96 -11.92
N SER A 136 -11.79 -5.03 -12.91
CA SER A 136 -12.99 -5.88 -12.90
C SER A 136 -13.99 -5.69 -11.75
N GLY A 137 -13.71 -4.78 -10.81
CA GLY A 137 -14.45 -4.57 -9.58
C GLY A 137 -14.14 -5.63 -8.51
N GLU A 138 -12.90 -6.09 -8.40
CA GLU A 138 -12.48 -6.90 -7.25
C GLU A 138 -12.46 -6.02 -5.99
N HIS A 139 -13.06 -6.50 -4.89
CA HIS A 139 -12.73 -6.08 -3.52
C HIS A 139 -12.27 -7.37 -2.85
N ASP A 140 -10.97 -7.62 -2.82
CA ASP A 140 -10.37 -8.86 -2.27
C ASP A 140 -10.52 -9.00 -0.73
N SER A 141 -11.23 -8.08 -0.08
CA SER A 141 -11.27 -7.94 1.37
C SER A 141 -12.16 -8.98 2.08
N SER A 142 -12.19 -8.93 3.42
CA SER A 142 -12.69 -10.03 4.27
C SER A 142 -13.88 -9.67 5.18
N ASN A 143 -14.71 -10.68 5.51
CA ASN A 143 -15.74 -10.60 6.57
C ASN A 143 -15.16 -10.75 7.99
N GLN A 144 -13.97 -11.33 8.08
CA GLN A 144 -13.25 -11.58 9.32
C GLN A 144 -12.23 -10.49 9.65
N VAL A 145 -11.72 -9.78 8.66
CA VAL A 145 -10.62 -8.82 8.76
C VAL A 145 -10.98 -7.57 7.94
N SER A 146 -10.73 -6.39 8.49
CA SER A 146 -11.24 -5.11 7.95
C SER A 146 -10.13 -4.05 7.97
N ASN A 147 -9.02 -4.42 7.38
CA ASN A 147 -7.76 -3.69 7.14
C ASN A 147 -7.81 -2.82 5.87
N GLY A 148 -8.51 -3.28 4.83
CA GLY A 148 -8.61 -2.62 3.53
C GLY A 148 -8.64 -3.64 2.39
N PRO A 149 -8.45 -3.18 1.14
CA PRO A 149 -8.04 -4.03 0.01
C PRO A 149 -6.62 -4.57 0.24
N SER A 150 -6.34 -5.81 -0.16
CA SER A 150 -4.99 -6.39 -0.17
C SER A 150 -4.17 -5.82 -1.34
N ASP A 151 -4.82 -5.51 -2.47
CA ASP A 151 -4.16 -5.02 -3.69
C ASP A 151 -4.40 -3.51 -4.00
N GLY A 152 -4.59 -2.62 -3.02
CA GLY A 152 -4.79 -1.16 -3.22
C GLY A 152 -3.76 -0.24 -2.55
N GLY A 153 -3.27 0.84 -3.20
CA GLY A 153 -2.17 1.70 -2.69
C GLY A 153 -1.83 2.98 -3.44
N GLY A 154 -0.58 3.47 -3.40
CA GLY A 154 -0.32 4.81 -3.93
C GLY A 154 1.10 5.35 -4.03
N MET A 155 1.17 6.65 -4.30
CA MET A 155 2.39 7.44 -4.23
C MET A 155 2.11 8.77 -3.55
N GLN A 156 3.06 9.25 -2.75
CA GLN A 156 2.97 10.56 -2.15
C GLN A 156 4.30 11.30 -2.12
N VAL A 157 4.22 12.63 -2.20
CA VAL A 157 5.35 13.55 -2.01
C VAL A 157 4.92 14.64 -1.03
N ASN A 158 5.71 14.80 0.02
CA ASN A 158 5.39 15.60 1.18
C ASN A 158 6.48 16.65 1.45
N ILE A 159 6.04 17.83 1.85
CA ILE A 159 6.86 18.86 2.48
C ILE A 159 6.22 19.18 3.83
N ASP A 160 6.92 18.88 4.92
CA ASP A 160 6.52 19.21 6.30
C ASP A 160 7.56 20.20 6.88
N PRO A 161 7.27 21.51 6.88
CA PRO A 161 8.15 22.52 7.47
C PRO A 161 8.36 22.36 8.98
N ALA A 162 7.42 21.76 9.73
CA ALA A 162 7.52 21.60 11.18
C ALA A 162 8.60 20.57 11.54
N ALA A 163 8.68 19.48 10.78
CA ALA A 163 9.65 18.39 10.97
C ALA A 163 11.12 18.83 10.81
N ALA A 164 11.40 19.94 10.11
CA ALA A 164 12.77 20.42 9.90
C ALA A 164 13.50 20.77 11.20
N SER A 165 12.78 21.26 12.21
CA SER A 165 13.35 21.63 13.52
C SER A 165 13.77 20.39 14.33
N ALA A 166 12.94 19.35 14.33
CA ALA A 166 13.24 18.07 14.98
C ALA A 166 14.42 17.36 14.30
N TRP A 167 14.48 17.36 12.97
CA TRP A 167 15.58 16.78 12.20
C TRP A 167 16.93 17.42 12.49
N ILE A 168 16.98 18.74 12.66
CA ILE A 168 18.22 19.44 13.08
C ILE A 168 18.66 18.97 14.48
N ALA A 169 17.73 18.67 15.39
CA ALA A 169 18.06 18.11 16.69
C ALA A 169 18.60 16.67 16.58
N THR A 170 18.03 15.82 15.72
CA THR A 170 18.53 14.47 15.41
C THR A 170 19.97 14.52 14.86
N LEU A 171 20.26 15.44 13.93
CA LEU A 171 21.61 15.70 13.41
C LEU A 171 22.58 16.14 14.52
N GLN A 172 22.16 17.07 15.39
CA GLN A 172 23.00 17.57 16.49
C GLN A 172 23.26 16.51 17.57
N ALA A 173 22.31 15.58 17.77
CA ALA A 173 22.45 14.45 18.68
C ALA A 173 23.34 13.31 18.13
N ALA A 174 23.66 13.34 16.82
CA ALA A 174 24.27 12.23 16.10
C ALA A 174 23.49 10.91 16.24
N ASP A 175 22.15 11.01 16.23
CA ASP A 175 21.26 9.84 16.27
C ASP A 175 21.23 9.16 14.89
N GLU A 176 22.17 8.24 14.68
CA GLU A 176 22.31 7.46 13.44
C GLU A 176 21.04 6.66 13.11
N ALA A 177 20.34 6.12 14.12
CA ALA A 177 19.12 5.33 13.93
C ALA A 177 17.98 6.20 13.36
N GLY A 178 17.73 7.37 13.97
CA GLY A 178 16.76 8.35 13.50
C GLY A 178 17.09 8.90 12.11
N LEU A 179 18.37 9.17 11.83
CA LEU A 179 18.81 9.67 10.51
C LEU A 179 18.73 8.61 9.40
N LEU A 180 18.94 7.33 9.70
CA LEU A 180 18.83 6.28 8.69
C LEU A 180 17.36 5.89 8.41
N SER A 181 16.52 5.78 9.46
CA SER A 181 15.09 5.47 9.31
C SER A 181 14.25 6.62 8.76
N THR A 182 14.72 7.87 8.89
CA THR A 182 14.03 9.06 8.37
C THR A 182 15.03 10.15 7.92
N PRO A 183 15.73 9.99 6.78
CA PRO A 183 16.81 10.88 6.36
C PRO A 183 16.42 12.34 6.11
N ALA A 184 15.18 12.60 5.70
CA ALA A 184 14.65 13.95 5.44
C ALA A 184 13.14 14.01 5.75
N PRO A 185 12.72 14.06 7.03
CA PRO A 185 11.30 14.00 7.40
C PRO A 185 10.52 15.20 6.83
N PHE A 186 11.18 16.35 6.71
CA PHE A 186 10.62 17.59 6.16
C PHE A 186 10.37 17.56 4.65
N ALA A 187 10.93 16.58 3.93
CA ALA A 187 10.82 16.44 2.48
C ALA A 187 10.87 14.94 2.13
N ASN A 188 9.76 14.25 2.38
CA ASN A 188 9.66 12.80 2.25
C ASN A 188 8.74 12.41 1.08
N GLY A 189 8.88 11.17 0.61
CA GLY A 189 7.98 10.61 -0.38
C GLY A 189 7.91 9.10 -0.27
N GLY A 190 7.02 8.53 -1.06
CA GLY A 190 6.99 7.10 -1.28
C GLY A 190 6.14 6.72 -2.48
N PHE A 191 6.39 5.52 -2.94
CA PHE A 191 5.62 4.73 -3.90
C PHE A 191 5.67 3.29 -3.41
N GLY A 192 4.70 2.49 -3.79
CA GLY A 192 4.84 1.05 -3.89
C GLY A 192 3.69 0.47 -4.70
N ALA A 193 3.57 -0.86 -4.65
CA ALA A 193 2.45 -1.61 -5.18
C ALA A 193 2.37 -3.00 -4.51
N CYS A 194 1.19 -3.62 -4.42
CA CYS A 194 0.96 -5.06 -4.28
C CYS A 194 -0.04 -5.44 -5.37
N ALA A 195 0.22 -6.56 -6.03
CA ALA A 195 -0.76 -7.25 -6.86
C ALA A 195 -0.49 -8.75 -6.73
N ASP A 196 -1.54 -9.54 -6.46
CA ASP A 196 -1.47 -10.99 -6.34
C ASP A 196 -0.35 -11.47 -5.40
N GLY A 197 -0.26 -10.92 -4.19
CA GLY A 197 0.75 -11.26 -3.18
C GLY A 197 2.18 -10.74 -3.48
N PHE A 198 2.45 -10.21 -4.67
CA PHE A 198 3.75 -9.61 -5.01
C PHE A 198 3.74 -8.11 -4.81
N CYS A 199 4.66 -7.63 -3.99
CA CYS A 199 4.73 -6.22 -3.61
C CYS A 199 6.09 -5.57 -3.86
N ILE A 200 6.07 -4.28 -4.14
CA ILE A 200 7.22 -3.40 -4.32
C ILE A 200 7.01 -2.17 -3.43
N ALA A 201 8.06 -1.65 -2.80
CA ALA A 201 8.02 -0.32 -2.19
C ALA A 201 9.31 0.47 -2.45
N VAL A 202 9.16 1.78 -2.65
CA VAL A 202 10.22 2.77 -2.73
C VAL A 202 9.84 3.96 -1.84
N THR A 203 10.31 3.97 -0.59
CA THR A 203 9.99 5.02 0.40
C THR A 203 11.24 5.73 0.89
N THR A 204 11.11 7.00 1.28
CA THR A 204 12.20 7.78 1.89
C THR A 204 12.13 7.81 3.42
N GLN A 205 11.18 7.10 4.04
CA GLN A 205 11.01 7.02 5.50
C GLN A 205 10.33 5.70 5.91
N ARG A 206 10.55 5.24 7.15
CA ARG A 206 9.83 4.08 7.71
C ARG A 206 8.33 4.36 7.78
N ARG A 207 7.50 3.39 7.35
CA ARG A 207 6.02 3.47 7.39
C ARG A 207 5.43 2.13 7.79
N VAL A 208 4.22 2.13 8.35
CA VAL A 208 3.44 0.91 8.52
C VAL A 208 2.94 0.49 7.13
N ALA A 209 3.31 -0.72 6.70
CA ALA A 209 2.78 -1.36 5.50
C ALA A 209 1.49 -2.12 5.83
N PHE A 210 1.49 -2.82 6.97
CA PHE A 210 0.36 -3.63 7.42
C PHE A 210 0.29 -3.68 8.95
N GLN A 211 -0.92 -3.80 9.49
CA GLN A 211 -1.19 -3.83 10.93
C GLN A 211 -2.01 -5.08 11.27
N GLY A 212 -1.32 -6.16 11.66
CA GLY A 212 -1.96 -7.40 12.10
C GLY A 212 -2.52 -7.33 13.52
N GLY A 213 -3.10 -8.45 13.97
CA GLY A 213 -3.75 -8.59 15.26
C GLY A 213 -2.80 -8.68 16.46
N ARG A 214 -1.52 -9.04 16.28
CA ARG A 214 -0.49 -8.96 17.33
C ARG A 214 0.06 -7.54 17.43
N THR A 215 0.12 -7.02 18.65
CA THR A 215 0.66 -5.68 18.97
C THR A 215 1.99 -5.74 19.71
N ASP A 216 2.48 -6.94 20.01
CA ASP A 216 3.70 -7.22 20.78
C ASP A 216 4.92 -7.54 19.90
N ILE A 217 4.70 -7.78 18.60
CA ILE A 217 5.73 -8.12 17.62
C ILE A 217 5.68 -7.23 16.37
N TYR A 218 6.82 -7.11 15.71
CA TYR A 218 6.95 -6.41 14.44
C TYR A 218 8.03 -7.01 13.54
N ARG A 219 7.99 -6.68 12.25
CA ARG A 219 9.06 -6.97 11.27
C ARG A 219 9.10 -5.90 10.18
N ASP A 220 10.14 -5.93 9.37
CA ASP A 220 10.19 -5.14 8.13
C ASP A 220 9.62 -5.99 6.98
N VAL A 221 9.00 -5.39 5.97
CA VAL A 221 8.29 -6.12 4.89
C VAL A 221 9.16 -7.19 4.24
N ALA A 222 10.42 -6.88 3.95
CA ALA A 222 11.37 -7.80 3.33
C ALA A 222 12.04 -8.77 4.33
N ASN A 223 11.98 -8.52 5.64
CA ASN A 223 12.53 -9.41 6.66
C ASN A 223 11.43 -10.30 7.20
N TYR A 224 11.46 -11.58 6.84
CA TYR A 224 10.50 -12.60 7.24
C TYR A 224 10.83 -13.24 8.60
N GLU A 225 11.64 -12.57 9.44
CA GLU A 225 11.85 -12.90 10.85
C GLU A 225 11.20 -11.82 11.73
N TRP A 226 10.34 -12.26 12.66
CA TRP A 226 9.71 -11.40 13.66
C TRP A 226 10.72 -10.89 14.68
N SER A 227 10.40 -9.76 15.33
CA SER A 227 11.20 -9.16 16.41
C SER A 227 11.50 -10.09 17.60
N GLU A 228 10.75 -11.19 17.77
CA GLU A 228 10.99 -12.23 18.77
C GLU A 228 11.97 -13.35 18.31
N GLY A 229 12.55 -13.23 17.10
CA GLY A 229 13.54 -14.17 16.54
C GLY A 229 12.95 -15.44 15.94
N THR A 230 11.66 -15.42 15.60
CA THR A 230 10.93 -16.53 14.97
C THR A 230 10.68 -16.22 13.48
N PRO A 231 10.67 -17.22 12.59
CA PRO A 231 10.29 -17.01 11.21
C PRO A 231 8.79 -16.71 11.10
N MET A 232 8.44 -15.91 10.10
CA MET A 232 7.07 -15.66 9.67
C MET A 232 6.37 -16.98 9.38
N GLN A 233 5.14 -17.12 9.88
CA GLN A 233 4.25 -18.22 9.54
C GLN A 233 3.30 -17.72 8.46
N TRP A 234 3.47 -18.26 7.27
CA TRP A 234 2.65 -17.97 6.10
C TRP A 234 1.37 -18.79 6.17
N ASP A 235 0.26 -18.14 5.82
CA ASP A 235 -1.01 -18.79 5.58
C ASP A 235 -0.91 -19.77 4.38
N PRO A 236 -1.91 -20.63 4.15
CA PRO A 236 -1.93 -21.44 2.94
C PRO A 236 -2.16 -20.56 1.71
N TYR A 237 -1.44 -20.83 0.62
CA TYR A 237 -1.54 -20.18 -0.71
C TYR A 237 -2.95 -19.81 -1.22
N ASN A 238 -4.01 -20.46 -0.76
CA ASN A 238 -5.39 -20.20 -1.17
C ASN A 238 -6.27 -19.60 -0.06
N CYS A 239 -5.69 -19.18 1.06
CA CYS A 239 -6.36 -18.48 2.15
C CYS A 239 -6.56 -17.01 1.78
N ALA A 240 -7.60 -16.71 1.01
CA ALA A 240 -7.92 -15.34 0.60
C ALA A 240 -9.38 -14.99 0.89
N GLY A 241 -9.66 -13.67 0.89
CA GLY A 241 -11.02 -13.15 0.81
C GLY A 241 -11.70 -13.54 -0.51
N PRO A 242 -13.03 -13.40 -0.61
CA PRO A 242 -14.00 -13.16 0.47
C PRO A 242 -14.47 -14.48 1.13
N THR A 243 -13.87 -15.63 0.79
CA THR A 243 -14.39 -16.94 1.25
C THR A 243 -14.10 -17.21 2.72
N ASP A 244 -12.99 -16.66 3.24
CA ASP A 244 -12.47 -16.72 4.61
C ASP A 244 -12.54 -18.11 5.27
N SER A 245 -12.51 -19.14 4.44
CA SER A 245 -13.04 -20.46 4.77
C SER A 245 -11.94 -21.37 5.29
N PRO A 246 -12.20 -22.15 6.37
CA PRO A 246 -11.29 -23.19 6.79
C PRO A 246 -11.02 -24.28 5.74
N LEU A 247 -11.80 -24.36 4.66
CA LEU A 247 -11.45 -25.23 3.54
C LEU A 247 -10.12 -24.84 2.88
N TYR A 248 -9.77 -23.55 2.90
CA TYR A 248 -8.60 -22.99 2.23
C TYR A 248 -7.56 -22.45 3.22
N CYS A 249 -7.98 -21.94 4.37
CA CYS A 249 -7.09 -21.39 5.40
C CYS A 249 -6.50 -22.41 6.39
N SER A 250 -6.86 -23.70 6.32
CA SER A 250 -6.32 -24.73 7.22
C SER A 250 -4.96 -25.25 6.76
N ASP A 251 -4.08 -25.59 7.72
CA ASP A 251 -2.73 -26.10 7.47
C ASP A 251 -2.55 -27.52 8.09
N ALA A 252 -1.30 -27.97 8.22
CA ALA A 252 -0.98 -29.24 8.86
C ALA A 252 -1.15 -29.24 10.40
N SER A 253 -1.27 -28.07 11.04
CA SER A 253 -1.41 -27.93 12.49
C SER A 253 -2.87 -27.91 12.96
N GLY A 254 -3.82 -27.49 12.12
CA GLY A 254 -5.22 -27.50 12.48
C GLY A 254 -6.16 -26.88 11.45
N SER A 255 -7.43 -26.74 11.86
CA SER A 255 -8.42 -26.03 11.06
C SER A 255 -8.49 -24.57 11.47
N HIS A 256 -8.13 -23.69 10.54
CA HIS A 256 -7.96 -22.25 10.77
C HIS A 256 -8.77 -21.45 9.76
N ASN A 257 -9.09 -20.21 10.08
CA ASN A 257 -9.74 -19.25 9.17
C ASN A 257 -8.82 -18.06 8.91
N LEU A 258 -9.20 -17.15 8.02
CA LEU A 258 -8.39 -15.97 7.69
C LEU A 258 -8.09 -15.12 8.95
N LYS A 259 -9.05 -15.01 9.88
CA LYS A 259 -8.85 -14.30 11.16
C LYS A 259 -7.74 -14.90 12.02
N TYR A 260 -7.46 -16.20 11.93
CA TYR A 260 -6.36 -16.83 12.66
C TYR A 260 -5.01 -16.30 12.18
N TRP A 261 -4.80 -16.25 10.86
CA TRP A 261 -3.56 -15.75 10.24
C TRP A 261 -3.35 -14.26 10.53
N TYR A 262 -4.39 -13.44 10.37
CA TYR A 262 -4.35 -12.03 10.80
C TYR A 262 -3.97 -11.86 12.28
N ASN A 263 -4.47 -12.74 13.17
CA ASN A 263 -4.14 -12.72 14.60
C ASN A 263 -2.76 -13.30 14.93
N LEU A 264 -2.04 -13.91 13.99
CA LEU A 264 -0.63 -14.28 14.14
C LEU A 264 0.30 -13.16 13.65
N SER A 265 -0.12 -12.38 12.65
CA SER A 265 0.65 -11.27 12.11
C SER A 265 0.76 -10.09 13.09
N GLY A 266 1.96 -9.52 13.17
CA GLY A 266 2.27 -8.29 13.91
C GLY A 266 2.16 -7.02 13.07
N THR A 267 2.82 -5.95 13.53
CA THR A 267 3.01 -4.74 12.72
C THR A 267 4.14 -4.94 11.70
N VAL A 268 3.90 -4.60 10.44
CA VAL A 268 4.91 -4.75 9.37
C VAL A 268 5.27 -3.37 8.81
N TYR A 269 6.57 -3.10 8.64
CA TYR A 269 7.09 -1.80 8.22
C TYR A 269 7.79 -1.83 6.86
N THR A 270 7.53 -0.85 6.01
CA THR A 270 8.42 -0.51 4.88
C THR A 270 9.56 0.38 5.38
N GLU A 271 10.82 -0.01 5.18
CA GLU A 271 12.01 0.81 5.51
C GLU A 271 12.44 1.75 4.37
N PRO A 272 13.18 2.84 4.62
CA PRO A 272 13.65 3.74 3.56
C PRO A 272 14.61 3.01 2.60
N GLY A 273 14.30 3.04 1.32
CA GLY A 273 15.00 2.25 0.29
C GLY A 273 14.06 1.71 -0.77
N ILE A 274 14.56 0.72 -1.51
CA ILE A 274 13.83 -0.07 -2.52
C ILE A 274 13.64 -1.47 -1.95
N GLN A 275 12.43 -2.00 -2.05
CA GLN A 275 12.07 -3.30 -1.49
C GLN A 275 11.10 -4.03 -2.43
N ILE A 276 11.20 -5.36 -2.44
CA ILE A 276 10.33 -6.31 -3.12
C ILE A 276 10.03 -7.40 -2.09
N TYR A 277 8.77 -7.74 -1.88
CA TYR A 277 8.32 -8.61 -0.78
C TYR A 277 6.99 -9.31 -1.11
N GLU A 278 6.70 -10.39 -0.38
CA GLU A 278 5.37 -11.01 -0.32
C GLU A 278 4.45 -10.16 0.56
N ASP A 279 3.19 -9.99 0.14
CA ASP A 279 2.16 -9.23 0.87
C ASP A 279 2.13 -9.64 2.36
N PRO A 280 2.32 -8.70 3.30
CA PRO A 280 2.14 -8.99 4.72
C PRO A 280 0.70 -9.24 5.14
N ASP A 281 -0.29 -8.93 4.29
CA ASP A 281 -1.71 -9.20 4.53
C ASP A 281 -2.06 -10.66 4.18
N PRO A 282 -2.57 -11.46 5.13
CA PRO A 282 -3.05 -12.82 4.84
C PRO A 282 -4.27 -12.88 3.92
N GLN A 283 -4.83 -11.75 3.46
CA GLN A 283 -5.84 -11.71 2.40
C GLN A 283 -5.24 -11.87 1.00
N GLY A 284 -3.96 -11.52 0.83
CA GLY A 284 -3.28 -11.48 -0.48
C GLY A 284 -3.18 -12.87 -1.10
N SER A 285 -3.85 -13.07 -2.23
CA SER A 285 -3.79 -14.34 -2.96
C SER A 285 -2.55 -14.37 -3.86
N PRO A 286 -1.65 -15.37 -3.81
CA PRO A 286 -0.38 -15.30 -4.54
C PRO A 286 -0.53 -15.72 -6.01
N GLY A 287 -0.22 -14.83 -6.94
CA GLY A 287 -0.53 -14.99 -8.37
C GLY A 287 0.37 -14.23 -9.35
N VAL A 288 1.54 -13.75 -8.90
CA VAL A 288 2.48 -12.94 -9.69
C VAL A 288 2.87 -13.51 -11.08
N LEU A 289 2.96 -14.84 -11.26
CA LEU A 289 3.25 -15.45 -12.57
C LEU A 289 2.00 -15.57 -13.44
N SER A 290 0.81 -15.52 -12.85
CA SER A 290 -0.48 -15.32 -13.53
C SER A 290 -0.52 -13.94 -14.17
N LEU A 291 -0.23 -12.90 -13.37
CA LEU A 291 -0.24 -11.50 -13.78
C LEU A 291 0.63 -11.22 -15.03
N VAL A 292 1.82 -11.84 -15.11
CA VAL A 292 2.73 -11.70 -16.26
C VAL A 292 2.50 -12.72 -17.39
N GLY A 293 1.42 -13.50 -17.33
CA GLY A 293 1.03 -14.47 -18.38
C GLY A 293 2.01 -15.65 -18.54
N LEU A 294 2.71 -16.02 -17.47
CA LEU A 294 3.72 -17.07 -17.45
C LEU A 294 3.22 -18.40 -16.85
N ASP A 295 1.94 -18.73 -17.02
CA ASP A 295 1.32 -19.99 -16.57
C ASP A 295 2.11 -21.24 -16.97
N GLN A 296 2.71 -21.23 -18.17
CA GLN A 296 3.53 -22.34 -18.68
C GLN A 296 4.84 -22.53 -17.89
N VAL A 297 5.29 -21.50 -17.18
CA VAL A 297 6.47 -21.51 -16.32
C VAL A 297 6.12 -22.00 -14.90
N LYS A 298 4.91 -21.72 -14.40
CA LYS A 298 4.43 -22.18 -13.07
C LYS A 298 4.65 -23.67 -12.86
N GLN A 299 4.06 -24.50 -13.74
CA GLN A 299 4.18 -25.96 -13.69
C GLN A 299 5.64 -26.45 -13.75
N ALA A 300 6.54 -25.72 -14.43
CA ALA A 300 7.95 -26.06 -14.55
C ALA A 300 8.79 -25.66 -13.33
N LEU A 301 8.38 -24.63 -12.57
CA LEU A 301 9.04 -24.18 -11.35
C LEU A 301 8.53 -24.90 -10.10
N THR A 302 7.22 -24.98 -9.90
CA THR A 302 6.60 -25.45 -8.65
C THR A 302 6.11 -26.90 -8.71
N GLY A 303 5.93 -27.46 -9.92
CA GLY A 303 5.45 -28.82 -10.15
C GLY A 303 3.96 -29.04 -9.85
N ASN A 304 3.36 -28.26 -8.95
CA ASN A 304 1.95 -28.31 -8.59
C ASN A 304 1.06 -27.38 -9.45
N GLY A 305 1.64 -26.37 -10.10
CA GLY A 305 0.92 -25.40 -10.95
C GLY A 305 0.52 -24.10 -10.24
N ASN A 306 0.81 -23.98 -8.95
CA ASN A 306 0.69 -22.75 -8.18
C ASN A 306 1.93 -21.87 -8.38
N ASP A 307 1.86 -20.62 -7.92
CA ASP A 307 3.03 -19.74 -7.89
C ASP A 307 3.95 -20.03 -6.70
N PRO A 308 5.25 -19.68 -6.77
CA PRO A 308 6.16 -19.82 -5.64
C PRO A 308 5.70 -18.94 -4.49
N TYR A 309 5.33 -19.56 -3.37
CA TYR A 309 4.83 -18.86 -2.19
C TYR A 309 5.43 -19.44 -0.89
N PRO A 310 5.87 -18.59 0.05
CA PRO A 310 6.06 -17.14 -0.11
C PRO A 310 7.14 -16.83 -1.15
N LEU A 311 7.08 -15.63 -1.70
CA LEU A 311 8.04 -15.07 -2.65
C LEU A 311 9.33 -14.66 -1.93
N PRO A 312 10.50 -14.83 -2.57
CA PRO A 312 11.77 -14.30 -2.05
C PRO A 312 11.74 -12.77 -1.95
N ALA A 313 12.30 -12.24 -0.87
CA ALA A 313 12.35 -10.79 -0.65
C ALA A 313 13.69 -10.18 -1.08
N LEU A 314 13.65 -8.89 -1.39
CA LEU A 314 14.80 -8.01 -1.56
C LEU A 314 14.54 -6.71 -0.81
N TYR A 315 15.52 -6.21 -0.07
CA TYR A 315 15.57 -4.83 0.42
C TYR A 315 16.96 -4.27 0.19
N LEU A 316 17.03 -3.02 -0.25
CA LEU A 316 18.26 -2.23 -0.30
C LEU A 316 17.93 -0.77 0.07
N GLY A 317 18.53 -0.27 1.14
CA GLY A 317 18.31 1.10 1.57
C GLY A 317 19.22 1.57 2.69
N THR A 318 18.83 2.64 3.37
CA THR A 318 19.60 3.24 4.47
C THR A 318 19.69 2.32 5.67
N CYS A 319 18.68 1.48 5.90
CA CYS A 319 18.66 0.53 7.01
C CYS A 319 19.48 -0.74 6.74
N GLY A 320 19.91 -0.97 5.49
CA GLY A 320 20.82 -2.04 5.12
C GLY A 320 20.36 -2.84 3.90
N LEU A 321 20.45 -4.17 3.99
CA LEU A 321 20.07 -5.10 2.93
C LEU A 321 19.39 -6.35 3.50
N VAL A 322 18.34 -6.82 2.82
CA VAL A 322 17.77 -8.17 3.00
C VAL A 322 17.72 -8.84 1.63
N PHE A 323 18.02 -10.13 1.57
CA PHE A 323 17.91 -10.92 0.33
C PHE A 323 17.55 -12.38 0.59
N GLY A 324 16.62 -12.91 -0.20
CA GLY A 324 16.24 -14.32 -0.24
C GLY A 324 15.04 -14.64 0.65
N GLY A 325 15.00 -15.88 1.14
CA GLY A 325 13.85 -16.43 1.86
C GLY A 325 13.00 -17.28 0.91
N GLY A 326 11.69 -17.04 0.90
CA GLY A 326 10.77 -17.79 0.06
C GLY A 326 10.48 -19.22 0.56
N ALA A 327 9.79 -19.98 -0.28
CA ALA A 327 9.33 -21.33 0.00
C ALA A 327 10.46 -22.30 0.44
N PRO A 328 10.17 -23.31 1.29
CA PRO A 328 11.13 -24.35 1.62
C PRO A 328 11.63 -25.10 0.38
N GLY A 329 12.93 -25.01 0.10
CA GLY A 329 13.55 -25.59 -1.10
C GLY A 329 13.72 -24.64 -2.29
N ASP A 330 13.30 -23.38 -2.16
CA ASP A 330 13.60 -22.33 -3.15
C ASP A 330 15.12 -22.09 -3.25
N PRO A 331 15.71 -21.96 -4.46
CA PRO A 331 17.15 -21.74 -4.64
C PRO A 331 17.67 -20.39 -4.11
N THR A 332 16.79 -19.43 -3.81
CA THR A 332 17.12 -18.15 -3.16
C THR A 332 17.10 -18.23 -1.64
N ARG A 333 16.62 -19.35 -1.07
CA ARG A 333 16.59 -19.61 0.36
C ARG A 333 17.97 -20.03 0.85
N VAL A 334 18.54 -19.23 1.76
CA VAL A 334 19.89 -19.41 2.30
C VAL A 334 19.80 -20.00 3.70
N ASP A 335 19.40 -21.27 3.82
CA ASP A 335 19.26 -21.92 5.13
C ASP A 335 20.62 -22.32 5.75
N GLY A 336 20.72 -22.21 7.08
CA GLY A 336 21.81 -22.83 7.85
C GLY A 336 23.20 -22.19 7.72
N THR A 337 23.29 -20.97 7.20
CA THR A 337 24.56 -20.24 7.09
C THR A 337 24.80 -19.29 8.27
N PRO A 338 26.04 -18.86 8.57
CA PRO A 338 26.30 -17.84 9.60
C PRO A 338 25.78 -16.43 9.26
N LEU A 339 25.27 -16.22 8.04
CA LEU A 339 24.80 -14.92 7.53
C LEU A 339 23.27 -14.88 7.34
N SER A 340 22.57 -15.98 7.64
CA SER A 340 21.14 -16.13 7.42
C SER A 340 20.34 -16.06 8.72
N ASN A 341 19.21 -15.36 8.69
CA ASN A 341 18.19 -15.36 9.75
C ASN A 341 17.42 -16.71 9.80
N SER A 342 16.50 -16.85 10.77
CA SER A 342 15.66 -18.05 10.91
C SER A 342 14.70 -18.29 9.73
N ALA A 343 14.44 -17.26 8.92
CA ALA A 343 13.63 -17.34 7.70
C ALA A 343 14.42 -17.76 6.45
N GLY A 344 15.73 -17.98 6.55
CA GLY A 344 16.59 -18.36 5.41
C GLY A 344 16.98 -17.18 4.52
N GLN A 345 17.07 -15.97 5.07
CA GLN A 345 17.42 -14.74 4.36
C GLN A 345 18.75 -14.18 4.83
N ILE A 346 19.55 -13.64 3.90
CA ILE A 346 20.72 -12.85 4.24
C ILE A 346 20.24 -11.49 4.74
N VAL A 347 20.60 -11.12 5.97
CA VAL A 347 20.22 -9.84 6.59
C VAL A 347 21.48 -9.09 7.00
N VAL A 348 21.69 -7.92 6.42
CA VAL A 348 22.76 -6.97 6.80
C VAL A 348 22.08 -5.72 7.35
N LYS A 349 22.05 -5.59 8.68
CA LYS A 349 21.50 -4.40 9.36
C LYS A 349 22.54 -3.28 9.48
N THR A 350 22.07 -2.05 9.43
CA THR A 350 22.81 -0.85 9.88
C THR A 350 22.31 -0.44 11.28
N ALA A 351 22.37 0.85 11.64
CA ALA A 351 21.88 1.35 12.93
C ALA A 351 20.35 1.57 13.01
N CYS A 352 19.57 1.22 11.97
CA CYS A 352 18.10 1.18 12.11
C CYS A 352 17.64 0.08 13.08
N ASN A 353 16.54 0.36 13.79
CA ASN A 353 15.93 -0.51 14.82
C ASN A 353 15.32 -1.80 14.25
#